data_AF-A0A382EVS2-F1
#
_entry.id   AF-A0A382EVS2-F1
#
_cell.length_a   1.000
_cell.length_b   1.000
_cell.length_c   1.000
_cell.angle_alpha   90.00
_cell.angle_beta   90.00
_cell.angle_gamma   90.00
#
_symmetry.space_group_name_H-M   'P 1'
#
loop_
_entity.id
_entity.type
_entity.pdbx_description
1 polymer ?
#
loop_
_entity_poly.entity_id
_entity_poly.type
_entity_poly.pdbx_seq_one_letter_code
_entity_poly.pdbx_strand_id
1 'polypeptide(L)'
;MANHFFYLNEGEFRHCTEKYGKEEFRWTIAEYVANERPAFPFRKMEYSDMVDTFRKLQKVDYTNFITPQEQLDNEVVEKYDDYKYEYQTCGQGIIDGPTVYNACSDYFMNHLRLACGSYGYMAPAQVWEQGTPKQIWSSIGGLWRGVNSTRDLSEKSVMEVLRLGTYIATQFKPIVAKTIYNMTDAKTVLDTSMGWGDRLAGF
;
A
#
# COMPACT_ATOMS: atom_id res chain seq x y z
N MET A 1 23.71 3.52 16.60
CA MET A 1 24.45 4.68 16.02
C MET A 1 24.79 4.48 14.54
N ALA A 2 24.04 3.68 13.76
CA ALA A 2 24.42 3.33 12.37
C ALA A 2 23.61 4.03 11.26
N ASN A 3 22.43 4.59 11.55
CA ASN A 3 21.53 5.09 10.50
C ASN A 3 21.73 6.56 10.09
N HIS A 4 22.60 7.32 10.79
CA HIS A 4 22.79 8.74 10.48
C HIS A 4 23.61 8.98 9.21
N PHE A 5 24.27 7.95 8.67
CA PHE A 5 25.19 8.08 7.52
C PHE A 5 24.52 7.87 6.15
N PHE A 6 23.30 7.32 6.09
CA PHE A 6 22.60 7.08 4.83
C PHE A 6 21.52 8.15 4.53
N TYR A 7 20.77 8.56 5.55
CA TYR A 7 19.68 9.51 5.37
C TYR A 7 20.19 10.95 5.31
N LEU A 8 19.56 11.75 4.45
CA LEU A 8 19.93 13.15 4.20
C LEU A 8 18.69 14.01 4.41
N ASN A 9 18.84 15.11 5.15
CA ASN A 9 17.77 16.10 5.27
C ASN A 9 17.57 16.87 3.95
N GLU A 10 16.54 17.72 3.88
CA GLU A 10 16.22 18.50 2.67
C GLU A 10 17.42 19.31 2.14
N GLY A 11 18.20 19.94 3.03
CA GLY A 11 19.35 20.77 2.66
C GLY A 11 20.50 19.94 2.08
N GLU A 12 20.81 18.81 2.71
CA GLU A 12 21.84 17.86 2.25
C GLU A 12 21.43 17.22 0.92
N PHE A 13 20.18 16.76 0.80
CA PHE A 13 19.65 16.16 -0.41
C PHE A 13 19.66 17.15 -1.59
N ARG A 14 19.25 18.40 -1.35
CA ARG A 14 19.33 19.48 -2.34
C ARG A 14 20.78 19.76 -2.74
N HIS A 15 21.68 19.91 -1.76
CA HIS A 15 23.10 20.15 -2.03
C HIS A 15 23.72 19.05 -2.89
N CYS A 16 23.48 17.77 -2.56
CA CYS A 16 23.95 16.65 -3.36
C CYS A 16 23.35 16.65 -4.77
N THR A 17 22.05 16.93 -4.89
CA THR A 17 21.37 17.02 -6.19
C THR A 17 21.94 18.13 -7.08
N GLU A 18 22.21 19.31 -6.52
CA GLU A 18 22.77 20.45 -7.25
C GLU A 18 24.24 20.21 -7.64
N LYS A 19 25.02 19.61 -6.74
CA LYS A 19 26.45 19.40 -6.93
C LYS A 19 26.77 18.29 -7.93
N TYR A 20 26.04 17.16 -7.86
CA TYR A 20 26.35 15.96 -8.64
C TYR A 20 25.36 15.70 -9.78
N GLY A 21 24.20 16.38 -9.76
CA GLY A 21 23.11 16.10 -10.66
C GLY A 21 22.31 14.86 -10.24
N LYS A 22 21.05 14.80 -10.69
CA LYS A 22 20.10 13.75 -10.32
C LYS A 22 20.57 12.35 -10.68
N GLU A 23 21.08 12.14 -11.90
CA GLU A 23 21.34 10.79 -12.41
C GLU A 23 22.52 10.13 -11.70
N GLU A 24 23.62 10.86 -11.50
CA GLU A 24 24.78 10.39 -10.74
C GLU A 24 24.39 10.13 -9.28
N PHE A 25 23.75 11.10 -8.62
CA PHE A 25 23.36 10.95 -7.22
C PHE A 25 22.39 9.77 -7.00
N ARG A 26 21.43 9.58 -7.90
CA ARG A 26 20.52 8.42 -7.87
C ARG A 26 21.26 7.10 -8.04
N TRP A 27 22.25 7.06 -8.94
CA TRP A 27 23.07 5.86 -9.13
C TRP A 27 23.91 5.57 -7.89
N THR A 28 24.54 6.59 -7.29
CA THR A 28 25.30 6.45 -6.05
C THR A 28 24.46 5.91 -4.90
N ILE A 29 23.22 6.41 -4.73
CA ILE A 29 22.29 5.85 -3.71
C ILE A 29 21.99 4.38 -4.01
N ALA A 30 21.74 4.04 -5.27
CA ALA A 30 21.40 2.68 -5.65
C ALA A 30 22.56 1.68 -5.45
N GLU A 31 23.79 2.08 -5.76
CA GLU A 31 24.99 1.29 -5.48
C GLU A 31 25.23 1.14 -3.98
N TYR A 32 25.09 2.22 -3.20
CA TYR A 32 25.23 2.16 -1.75
C TYR A 32 24.22 1.17 -1.15
N VAL A 33 22.94 1.28 -1.52
CA VAL A 33 21.90 0.36 -1.03
C VAL A 33 22.21 -1.08 -1.47
N ALA A 34 22.73 -1.28 -2.69
CA ALA A 34 23.09 -2.60 -3.19
C ALA A 34 24.27 -3.27 -2.44
N ASN A 35 25.22 -2.47 -1.97
CA ASN A 35 26.43 -2.96 -1.32
C ASN A 35 26.27 -3.06 0.20
N GLU A 36 25.71 -2.03 0.82
CA GLU A 36 25.65 -1.88 2.27
C GLU A 36 24.36 -2.42 2.90
N ARG A 37 23.31 -2.62 2.08
CA ARG A 37 22.01 -3.17 2.51
C ARG A 37 21.46 -2.51 3.78
N PRO A 38 21.26 -1.17 3.79
CA PRO A 38 20.59 -0.52 4.91
C PRO A 38 19.22 -1.15 5.14
N ALA A 39 18.79 -1.29 6.39
CA ALA A 39 17.52 -1.93 6.72
C ALA A 39 16.36 -1.25 5.97
N PHE A 40 15.43 -2.06 5.45
CA PHE A 40 14.23 -1.52 4.82
C PHE A 40 13.37 -0.79 5.87
N PRO A 41 12.94 0.46 5.61
CA PRO A 41 12.27 1.31 6.61
C PRO A 41 10.80 0.93 6.81
N PHE A 42 10.53 -0.28 7.32
CA PHE A 42 9.17 -0.72 7.62
C PHE A 42 8.45 0.28 8.52
N ARG A 43 7.18 0.54 8.19
CA ARG A 43 6.32 1.39 9.03
C ARG A 43 6.14 0.72 10.39
N LYS A 44 6.43 1.45 11.47
CA LYS A 44 6.06 1.02 12.82
C LYS A 44 4.55 1.13 13.01
N MET A 45 3.95 0.07 13.53
CA MET A 45 2.53 0.00 13.83
C MET A 45 2.37 -0.43 15.28
N GLU A 46 1.67 0.39 16.07
CA GLU A 46 1.40 0.07 17.46
C GLU A 46 0.23 -0.90 17.57
N TYR A 47 0.31 -1.83 18.53
CA TYR A 47 -0.78 -2.78 18.78
C TYR A 47 -2.08 -2.06 19.20
N SER A 48 -1.96 -0.93 19.91
CA SER A 48 -3.11 -0.09 20.28
C SER A 48 -3.85 0.45 19.07
N ASP A 49 -3.13 0.87 18.02
CA ASP A 49 -3.73 1.40 16.79
C ASP A 49 -4.53 0.33 16.04
N MET A 50 -4.02 -0.91 16.05
CA MET A 50 -4.70 -2.07 15.51
C MET A 50 -6.01 -2.33 16.26
N VAL A 51 -5.95 -2.40 17.60
CA VAL A 51 -7.12 -2.66 18.46
C VAL A 51 -8.17 -1.57 18.30
N ASP A 52 -7.76 -0.29 18.30
CA ASP A 52 -8.67 0.83 18.18
C ASP A 52 -9.33 0.87 16.80
N THR A 53 -8.57 0.59 15.74
CA THR A 53 -9.11 0.47 14.39
C THR A 53 -10.10 -0.67 14.27
N PHE A 54 -9.78 -1.84 14.85
CA PHE A 54 -10.69 -2.99 14.85
C PHE A 54 -12.00 -2.69 15.60
N ARG A 55 -11.92 -2.09 16.79
CA ARG A 55 -13.13 -1.68 17.55
C ARG A 55 -13.97 -0.64 16.82
N LYS A 56 -13.35 0.29 16.08
CA LYS A 56 -14.06 1.25 15.22
C LYS A 56 -14.76 0.52 14.08
N LEU A 57 -14.08 -0.42 13.42
CA LEU A 57 -14.66 -1.26 12.37
C LEU A 57 -15.85 -2.07 12.90
N GLN A 58 -15.79 -2.63 14.11
CA GLN A 58 -16.91 -3.36 14.69
C GLN A 58 -18.16 -2.49 14.89
N LYS A 59 -17.97 -1.23 15.29
CA LYS A 59 -19.06 -0.31 15.65
C LYS A 59 -19.62 0.52 14.49
N VAL A 60 -18.84 0.70 13.42
CA VAL A 60 -19.28 1.56 12.32
C VAL A 60 -20.54 0.98 11.66
N ASP A 61 -21.49 1.86 11.39
CA ASP A 61 -22.65 1.52 10.57
C ASP A 61 -22.19 1.33 9.12
N TYR A 62 -22.32 0.10 8.64
CA TYR A 62 -21.86 -0.34 7.33
C TYR A 62 -22.65 0.30 6.19
N THR A 63 -23.86 0.78 6.44
CA THR A 63 -24.72 1.42 5.43
C THR A 63 -24.12 2.73 4.91
N ASN A 64 -23.26 3.38 5.70
CA ASN A 64 -22.53 4.58 5.29
C ASN A 64 -21.53 4.33 4.13
N PHE A 65 -21.28 3.08 3.76
CA PHE A 65 -20.36 2.69 2.69
C PHE A 65 -21.08 2.07 1.49
N ILE A 66 -22.41 2.19 1.43
CA ILE A 66 -23.22 1.65 0.33
C ILE A 66 -23.86 2.83 -0.40
N THR A 67 -23.67 2.88 -1.71
CA THR A 67 -24.42 3.77 -2.59
C THR A 67 -25.32 2.90 -3.48
N PRO A 68 -26.64 2.86 -3.22
CA PRO A 68 -27.60 2.14 -4.05
C PRO A 68 -27.57 2.62 -5.50
N GLN A 69 -27.94 1.75 -6.44
CA GLN A 69 -27.92 2.08 -7.86
C GLN A 69 -28.73 3.34 -8.19
N GLU A 70 -29.86 3.56 -7.51
CA GLU A 70 -30.75 4.70 -7.73
C GLU A 70 -30.15 6.05 -7.26
N GLN A 71 -29.07 6.01 -6.48
CA GLN A 71 -28.37 7.17 -5.93
C GLN A 71 -27.03 7.44 -6.63
N LEU A 72 -26.73 6.71 -7.72
CA LEU A 72 -25.50 6.92 -8.48
C LEU A 72 -25.65 8.07 -9.48
N ASP A 73 -24.84 9.10 -9.28
CA ASP A 73 -24.74 10.23 -10.22
C ASP A 73 -23.96 9.88 -11.49
N ASN A 74 -23.03 8.92 -11.39
CA ASN A 74 -22.11 8.53 -12.46
C ASN A 74 -22.47 7.15 -13.01
N GLU A 75 -22.32 7.01 -14.34
CA GLU A 75 -22.42 5.73 -15.01
C GLU A 75 -21.30 4.78 -14.56
N VAL A 76 -21.65 3.53 -14.26
CA VAL A 76 -20.69 2.48 -13.94
C VAL A 76 -20.20 1.86 -15.25
N VAL A 77 -18.91 2.04 -15.53
CA VAL A 77 -18.26 1.45 -16.71
C VAL A 77 -17.56 0.17 -16.30
N GLU A 78 -17.98 -0.93 -16.91
CA GLU A 78 -17.34 -2.22 -16.74
C GLU A 78 -16.05 -2.32 -17.56
N LYS A 79 -15.04 -2.99 -17.00
CA LYS A 79 -13.73 -3.14 -17.66
C LYS A 79 -13.80 -4.01 -18.92
N TYR A 80 -14.70 -4.98 -18.92
CA TYR A 80 -14.91 -5.96 -19.98
C TYR A 80 -16.41 -5.98 -20.31
N ASP A 81 -16.75 -6.37 -21.53
CA ASP A 81 -18.11 -6.42 -22.07
C ASP A 81 -18.72 -7.83 -22.05
N ASP A 82 -18.01 -8.81 -21.48
CA ASP A 82 -18.37 -10.23 -21.50
C ASP A 82 -18.82 -10.77 -20.12
N TYR A 83 -19.12 -9.89 -19.16
CA TYR A 83 -19.64 -10.30 -17.87
C TYR A 83 -21.01 -10.98 -18.04
N LYS A 84 -21.14 -12.20 -17.50
CA LYS A 84 -22.41 -12.94 -17.46
C LYS A 84 -23.54 -12.19 -16.72
N TYR A 85 -23.17 -11.35 -15.77
CA TYR A 85 -24.06 -10.54 -14.95
C TYR A 85 -23.58 -9.09 -15.01
N GLU A 86 -23.84 -8.42 -16.13
CA GLU A 86 -23.44 -7.05 -16.36
C GLU A 86 -24.08 -6.09 -15.36
N TYR A 87 -23.33 -5.05 -14.98
CA TYR A 87 -23.76 -4.09 -13.98
C TYR A 87 -25.06 -3.38 -14.37
N GLN A 88 -25.26 -3.09 -15.65
CA GLN A 88 -26.44 -2.38 -16.12
C GLN A 88 -27.76 -3.08 -15.75
N THR A 89 -27.80 -4.41 -15.82
CA THR A 89 -29.02 -5.19 -15.56
C THR A 89 -29.04 -5.84 -14.19
N CYS A 90 -27.87 -6.15 -13.62
CA CYS A 90 -27.73 -6.92 -12.40
C CYS A 90 -27.15 -6.13 -11.22
N GLY A 91 -26.61 -4.93 -11.44
CA GLY A 91 -25.98 -4.11 -10.42
C GLY A 91 -26.98 -3.68 -9.34
N GLN A 92 -26.54 -3.66 -8.08
CA GLN A 92 -27.36 -3.21 -6.95
C GLN A 92 -26.87 -1.89 -6.33
N GLY A 93 -25.67 -1.45 -6.72
CA GLY A 93 -24.99 -0.31 -6.12
C GLY A 93 -23.48 -0.55 -5.99
N ILE A 94 -22.83 0.37 -5.30
CA ILE A 94 -21.38 0.38 -5.08
C ILE A 94 -21.11 0.30 -3.57
N ILE A 95 -20.06 -0.44 -3.20
CA ILE A 95 -19.52 -0.46 -1.84
C ILE A 95 -18.21 0.33 -1.83
N ASP A 96 -18.13 1.35 -0.98
CA ASP A 96 -16.92 2.13 -0.78
C ASP A 96 -15.84 1.32 -0.05
N GLY A 97 -14.60 1.43 -0.55
CA GLY A 97 -13.43 0.75 0.01
C GLY A 97 -12.41 1.70 0.65
N PRO A 98 -12.77 2.53 1.65
CA PRO A 98 -11.83 3.46 2.25
C PRO A 98 -10.73 2.73 3.03
N THR A 99 -9.59 3.40 3.19
CA THR A 99 -8.41 2.86 3.86
C THR A 99 -8.41 3.02 5.37
N VAL A 100 -9.41 3.70 5.94
CA VAL A 100 -9.48 4.08 7.36
C VAL A 100 -9.47 2.88 8.32
N TYR A 101 -9.87 1.70 7.84
CA TYR A 101 -9.89 0.46 8.63
C TYR A 101 -8.74 -0.51 8.32
N ASN A 102 -7.81 -0.15 7.43
CA ASN A 102 -6.75 -1.07 6.99
C ASN A 102 -5.79 -1.46 8.11
N ALA A 103 -5.61 -0.61 9.13
CA ALA A 103 -4.66 -0.87 10.22
C ALA A 103 -4.99 -2.15 11.02
N CYS A 104 -6.26 -2.59 11.05
CA CYS A 104 -6.62 -3.81 11.78
C CYS A 104 -6.01 -5.07 11.18
N SER A 105 -5.75 -5.11 9.86
CA SER A 105 -5.08 -6.23 9.20
C SER A 105 -3.62 -5.95 8.84
N ASP A 106 -3.27 -4.69 8.59
CA ASP A 106 -1.88 -4.30 8.29
C ASP A 106 -0.93 -4.58 9.45
N TYR A 107 -1.39 -4.47 10.71
CA TYR A 107 -0.54 -4.79 11.86
C TYR A 107 0.12 -6.17 11.76
N PHE A 108 -0.59 -7.16 11.22
CA PHE A 108 -0.08 -8.52 11.04
C PHE A 108 0.60 -8.74 9.69
N MET A 109 0.10 -8.09 8.63
CA MET A 109 0.41 -8.48 7.25
C MET A 109 1.25 -7.45 6.48
N ASN A 110 1.48 -6.24 7.02
CA ASN A 110 2.14 -5.16 6.29
C ASN A 110 3.58 -5.55 5.87
N HIS A 111 4.35 -6.14 6.78
CA HIS A 111 5.71 -6.59 6.48
C HIS A 111 5.71 -7.64 5.35
N LEU A 112 4.81 -8.62 5.43
CA LEU A 112 4.68 -9.67 4.41
C LEU A 112 4.30 -9.09 3.05
N ARG A 113 3.35 -8.13 3.00
CA ARG A 113 2.95 -7.47 1.74
C ARG A 113 4.09 -6.69 1.08
N LEU A 114 4.93 -6.03 1.88
CA LEU A 114 6.07 -5.27 1.40
C LEU A 114 7.25 -6.17 0.99
N ALA A 115 7.23 -7.44 1.40
CA ALA A 115 8.23 -8.45 1.05
C ALA A 115 7.74 -9.49 0.02
N CYS A 116 6.47 -9.44 -0.40
CA CYS A 116 5.87 -10.41 -1.31
C CYS A 116 5.73 -9.85 -2.72
N GLY A 117 6.68 -10.20 -3.59
CA GLY A 117 6.63 -9.90 -5.02
C GLY A 117 5.57 -10.71 -5.79
N SER A 118 5.42 -10.39 -7.06
CA SER A 118 4.61 -11.14 -8.03
C SER A 118 5.49 -11.68 -9.16
N TYR A 119 4.91 -12.44 -10.08
CA TYR A 119 5.62 -12.99 -11.23
C TYR A 119 6.26 -11.87 -12.07
N GLY A 120 7.60 -11.79 -12.04
CA GLY A 120 8.39 -10.78 -12.75
C GLY A 120 8.50 -9.42 -12.04
N TYR A 121 7.91 -9.23 -10.86
CA TYR A 121 7.92 -7.95 -10.14
C TYR A 121 8.31 -8.12 -8.67
N MET A 122 9.38 -7.46 -8.25
CA MET A 122 9.83 -7.48 -6.86
C MET A 122 9.05 -6.48 -5.99
N ALA A 123 8.85 -6.85 -4.72
CA ALA A 123 8.23 -5.98 -3.73
C ALA A 123 9.21 -4.97 -3.11
N PRO A 124 8.75 -3.90 -2.42
CA PRO A 124 9.60 -2.85 -1.87
C PRO A 124 10.80 -3.37 -1.08
N ALA A 125 10.56 -4.26 -0.11
CA ALA A 125 11.62 -4.81 0.74
C ALA A 125 12.54 -5.72 -0.08
N GLN A 126 12.00 -6.51 -1.01
CA GLN A 126 12.83 -7.34 -1.89
C GLN A 126 13.76 -6.49 -2.76
N VAL A 127 13.28 -5.41 -3.39
CA VAL A 127 14.11 -4.52 -4.20
C VAL A 127 15.20 -3.89 -3.35
N TRP A 128 14.86 -3.43 -2.15
CA TRP A 128 15.79 -2.76 -1.25
C TRP A 128 16.87 -3.71 -0.71
N GLU A 129 16.47 -4.88 -0.22
CA GLU A 129 17.34 -5.82 0.48
C GLU A 129 18.09 -6.77 -0.48
N GLN A 130 17.59 -6.97 -1.70
CA GLN A 130 18.12 -8.00 -2.61
C GLN A 130 18.32 -7.49 -4.04
N GLY A 131 17.82 -6.31 -4.38
CA GLY A 131 17.91 -5.77 -5.73
C GLY A 131 19.34 -5.43 -6.17
N THR A 132 19.56 -5.52 -7.47
CA THR A 132 20.74 -4.96 -8.15
C THR A 132 20.71 -3.42 -8.10
N PRO A 133 21.84 -2.73 -8.30
CA PRO A 133 21.85 -1.26 -8.41
C PRO A 133 20.85 -0.74 -9.44
N LYS A 134 20.72 -1.41 -10.59
CA LYS A 134 19.75 -1.02 -11.62
C LYS A 134 18.29 -1.14 -11.16
N GLN A 135 17.94 -2.21 -10.44
CA GLN A 135 16.59 -2.38 -9.89
C GLN A 135 16.29 -1.33 -8.82
N ILE A 136 17.22 -1.09 -7.89
CA ILE A 136 17.07 -0.05 -6.87
C ILE A 136 16.95 1.32 -7.53
N TRP A 137 17.90 1.68 -8.40
CA TRP A 137 17.87 2.92 -9.18
C TRP A 137 16.49 3.11 -9.80
N SER A 138 15.97 2.10 -10.52
CA SER A 138 14.67 2.17 -11.19
C SER A 138 13.51 2.50 -10.24
N SER A 139 13.54 1.96 -9.03
CA SER A 139 12.49 2.11 -8.01
C SER A 139 12.52 3.42 -7.23
N ILE A 140 13.68 4.06 -7.08
CA ILE A 140 13.85 5.27 -6.25
C ILE A 140 13.76 6.60 -7.03
N GLY A 141 13.42 6.55 -8.32
CA GLY A 141 13.33 7.76 -9.16
C GLY A 141 12.29 8.79 -8.67
N GLY A 142 11.34 8.35 -7.84
CA GLY A 142 10.36 9.20 -7.17
C GLY A 142 10.96 10.21 -6.18
N LEU A 143 12.20 10.03 -5.72
CA LEU A 143 12.83 10.94 -4.75
C LEU A 143 12.95 12.37 -5.27
N TRP A 144 13.04 12.56 -6.59
CA TRP A 144 13.09 13.87 -7.26
C TRP A 144 11.75 14.30 -7.87
N ARG A 145 10.63 13.66 -7.51
CA ARG A 145 9.29 13.97 -8.01
C ARG A 145 8.41 14.46 -6.86
N GLY A 146 7.25 15.04 -7.20
CA GLY A 146 6.29 15.57 -6.22
C GLY A 146 5.71 14.54 -5.23
N VAL A 147 5.98 13.24 -5.41
CA VAL A 147 5.65 12.22 -4.40
C VAL A 147 6.49 12.38 -3.13
N ASN A 148 7.76 12.78 -3.24
CA ASN A 148 8.63 13.04 -2.10
C ASN A 148 8.27 14.40 -1.50
N SER A 149 7.27 14.40 -0.63
CA SER A 149 6.71 15.62 -0.03
C SER A 149 7.71 16.37 0.86
N THR A 150 8.67 15.66 1.45
CA THR A 150 9.70 16.21 2.35
C THR A 150 10.95 16.67 1.60
N ARG A 151 11.10 16.32 0.31
CA ARG A 151 12.24 16.68 -0.55
C ARG A 151 13.59 16.27 0.06
N ASP A 152 13.59 15.16 0.79
CA ASP A 152 14.74 14.64 1.52
C ASP A 152 15.00 13.16 1.16
N LEU A 153 16.06 12.58 1.73
CA LEU A 153 16.28 11.14 1.75
C LEU A 153 16.08 10.66 3.20
N SER A 154 14.82 10.43 3.58
CA SER A 154 14.43 9.89 4.88
C SER A 154 13.78 8.50 4.76
N GLU A 155 13.61 7.80 5.88
CA GLU A 155 12.82 6.56 5.95
C GLU A 155 11.44 6.72 5.31
N LYS A 156 10.78 7.85 5.56
CA LYS A 156 9.47 8.18 4.99
C LYS A 156 9.55 8.30 3.46
N SER A 157 10.51 9.05 2.94
CA SER A 157 10.68 9.27 1.49
C SER A 157 11.01 7.98 0.76
N VAL A 158 11.90 7.14 1.33
CA VAL A 158 12.20 5.81 0.80
C VAL A 158 10.93 4.95 0.74
N MET A 159 10.12 4.94 1.80
CA MET A 159 8.85 4.22 1.78
C MET A 159 7.87 4.77 0.73
N GLU A 160 7.71 6.08 0.62
CA GLU A 160 6.81 6.71 -0.36
C GLU A 160 7.19 6.34 -1.80
N VAL A 161 8.49 6.42 -2.15
CA VAL A 161 8.94 6.17 -3.51
C VAL A 161 8.91 4.68 -3.86
N LEU A 162 9.32 3.81 -2.94
CA LEU A 162 9.32 2.37 -3.20
C LEU A 162 7.90 1.83 -3.32
N ARG A 163 6.95 2.37 -2.54
CA ARG A 163 5.54 1.98 -2.67
C ARG A 163 4.94 2.30 -4.05
N LEU A 164 5.44 3.33 -4.74
CA LEU A 164 5.02 3.65 -6.11
C LEU A 164 5.87 2.96 -7.18
N GLY A 165 7.16 2.72 -6.89
CA GLY A 165 8.14 2.21 -7.84
C GLY A 165 8.26 0.68 -7.89
N THR A 166 7.52 -0.05 -7.06
CA THR A 166 7.60 -1.51 -6.93
C THR A 166 6.22 -2.13 -6.76
N TYR A 167 6.14 -3.46 -6.86
CA TYR A 167 4.89 -4.19 -6.66
C TYR A 167 4.55 -4.30 -5.17
N ILE A 168 3.32 -3.97 -4.77
CA ILE A 168 2.84 -4.27 -3.43
C ILE A 168 1.69 -5.25 -3.53
N ALA A 169 1.75 -6.34 -2.76
CA ALA A 169 0.64 -7.26 -2.65
C ALA A 169 -0.61 -6.53 -2.11
N THR A 170 -1.73 -6.68 -2.83
CA THR A 170 -2.98 -5.98 -2.52
C THR A 170 -3.51 -6.34 -1.13
N GLN A 171 -4.04 -5.33 -0.44
CA GLN A 171 -4.81 -5.49 0.79
C GLN A 171 -6.30 -5.33 0.48
N PHE A 172 -7.09 -6.37 0.81
CA PHE A 172 -8.55 -6.26 0.76
C PHE A 172 -9.03 -5.34 1.88
N LYS A 173 -10.05 -4.51 1.62
CA LYS A 173 -10.53 -3.52 2.60
C LYS A 173 -11.42 -4.20 3.65
N PRO A 174 -11.05 -4.17 4.94
CA PRO A 174 -11.85 -4.84 5.99
C PRO A 174 -13.30 -4.35 6.07
N ILE A 175 -13.55 -3.06 5.79
CA ILE A 175 -14.90 -2.50 5.76
C ILE A 175 -15.78 -3.08 4.66
N VAL A 176 -15.21 -3.38 3.49
CA VAL A 176 -15.96 -4.02 2.40
C VAL A 176 -16.39 -5.43 2.84
N ALA A 177 -15.53 -6.15 3.56
CA ALA A 177 -15.88 -7.46 4.10
C ALA A 177 -17.02 -7.35 5.12
N LYS A 178 -16.91 -6.43 6.09
CA LYS A 178 -17.97 -6.13 7.05
C LYS A 178 -19.28 -5.82 6.35
N THR A 179 -19.27 -4.90 5.37
CA THR A 179 -20.45 -4.51 4.62
C THR A 179 -21.14 -5.73 3.99
N ILE A 180 -20.39 -6.59 3.30
CA ILE A 180 -20.96 -7.81 2.69
C ILE A 180 -21.53 -8.75 3.76
N TYR A 181 -20.82 -8.98 4.85
CA TYR A 181 -21.26 -9.90 5.91
C TYR A 181 -22.54 -9.40 6.59
N ASN A 182 -22.60 -8.11 6.89
CA ASN A 182 -23.77 -7.49 7.51
C ASN A 182 -24.97 -7.41 6.55
N MET A 183 -24.76 -7.04 5.28
CA MET A 183 -25.84 -6.98 4.27
C MET A 183 -26.50 -8.34 4.05
N THR A 184 -25.74 -9.43 4.19
CA THR A 184 -26.23 -10.80 3.98
C THR A 184 -26.66 -11.51 5.26
N ASP A 185 -26.62 -10.79 6.40
CA ASP A 185 -26.80 -11.35 7.74
C ASP A 185 -25.98 -12.63 8.01
N ALA A 186 -24.75 -12.66 7.48
CA ALA A 186 -23.88 -13.83 7.53
C ALA A 186 -23.54 -14.19 8.99
N LYS A 187 -23.81 -15.45 9.38
CA LYS A 187 -23.43 -16.00 10.70
C LYS A 187 -22.14 -16.81 10.66
N THR A 188 -21.84 -17.37 9.49
CA THR A 188 -20.65 -18.20 9.22
C THR A 188 -20.12 -17.84 7.84
N VAL A 189 -18.82 -17.59 7.73
CA VAL A 189 -18.16 -17.28 6.46
C VAL A 189 -17.06 -18.30 6.19
N LEU A 190 -17.09 -18.91 5.01
CA LEU A 190 -16.02 -19.73 4.47
C LEU A 190 -15.34 -18.96 3.33
N ASP A 191 -14.09 -18.57 3.51
CA ASP A 191 -13.31 -17.89 2.48
C ASP A 191 -12.19 -18.81 1.96
N THR A 192 -12.49 -19.55 0.90
CA THR A 192 -11.56 -20.50 0.26
C THR A 192 -10.38 -19.81 -0.45
N SER A 193 -10.43 -18.49 -0.56
CA SER A 193 -9.43 -17.67 -1.27
C SER A 193 -8.88 -16.57 -0.37
N MET A 194 -8.91 -16.75 0.96
CA MET A 194 -8.72 -15.69 1.96
C MET A 194 -7.42 -14.88 1.82
N GLY A 195 -6.42 -15.41 1.12
CA GLY A 195 -5.14 -14.75 0.90
C GLY A 195 -4.51 -14.39 2.25
N TRP A 196 -4.23 -13.11 2.46
CA TRP A 196 -3.68 -12.57 3.71
C TRP A 196 -4.67 -12.54 4.88
N GLY A 197 -5.92 -12.95 4.70
CA GLY A 197 -6.93 -12.99 5.76
C GLY A 197 -7.55 -11.63 6.10
N ASP A 198 -7.34 -10.60 5.28
CA ASP A 198 -7.92 -9.25 5.47
C ASP A 198 -9.44 -9.25 5.69
N ARG A 199 -10.13 -10.12 4.95
CA ARG A 199 -11.59 -10.28 5.01
C ARG A 199 -12.06 -10.80 6.37
N LEU A 200 -11.22 -11.57 7.07
CA LEU A 200 -11.54 -12.08 8.41
C LEU A 200 -11.55 -10.99 9.49
N ALA A 201 -11.05 -9.79 9.20
CA ALA A 201 -11.19 -8.66 10.11
C ALA A 201 -12.58 -7.98 10.02
N GLY A 202 -13.45 -8.39 9.09
CA GLY A 202 -14.75 -7.77 8.85
C GLY A 202 -15.86 -8.10 9.86
N PHE A 203 -15.65 -9.04 10.78
CA PHE A 203 -16.65 -9.45 11.78
C PHE A 203 -16.86 -8.43 12.89
#